data_AF-A0A0G1C0B3-F1
#
_entry.id   AF-A0A0G1C0B3-F1
#
_cell.length_a   1.000
_cell.length_b   1.000
_cell.length_c   1.000
_cell.angle_alpha   90.00
_cell.angle_beta   90.00
_cell.angle_gamma   90.00
#
_symmetry.space_group_name_H-M   'P 1'
#
loop_
_entity.id
_entity.type
_entity.pdbx_description
1 polymer ?
#
loop_
_entity_poly.entity_id
_entity_poly.type
_entity_poly.pdbx_seq_one_letter_code
_entity_poly.pdbx_strand_id
1 'polypeptide(L)'
;ELAGDKNPDVRRRVVYSLEKMGKPGLPLLKELAERDGNPNMRREAAFSITKIETETRVQTRDIGIGHQQLIHDLITSQEPALLNPLTKEVIYDPERQEESPLLKLSDVIENLRKDYPELVGLVVLGSLSKGYWRPGNDLDWGLVFDGENPISASRVEKIKSDFKRLAREAAFPPCLGEDHRSLVASKIPRDDYVTLEIVFNGLFFGDRKRMVEVQTEILSNINQNRWRRIQDVWINNLNNYDKMVGRFGLSEGETTLIKNLRVLLWRLPDLETMRKEIAGGAKYKT
;
A
#
# COMPACT_ATOMS: atom_id res chain seq x y z
N GLU A 1 10.07 30.03 -10.66
CA GLU A 1 10.26 30.73 -9.37
C GLU A 1 10.21 29.79 -8.17
N LEU A 2 9.15 28.98 -7.99
CA LEU A 2 9.02 28.08 -6.82
C LEU A 2 10.11 26.98 -6.69
N ALA A 3 10.72 26.55 -7.80
CA ALA A 3 11.80 25.56 -7.80
C ALA A 3 13.10 26.08 -7.15
N GLY A 4 13.26 27.40 -7.01
CA GLY A 4 14.39 28.05 -6.35
C GLY A 4 14.05 28.62 -4.97
N ASP A 5 12.89 28.26 -4.41
CA ASP A 5 12.44 28.79 -3.11
C ASP A 5 13.44 28.42 -1.99
N LYS A 6 13.68 29.30 -1.03
CA LYS A 6 14.58 29.01 0.10
C LYS A 6 14.05 27.90 1.00
N ASN A 7 12.73 27.76 1.09
CA ASN A 7 12.07 26.72 1.87
C ASN A 7 12.11 25.37 1.14
N PRO A 8 12.79 24.35 1.70
CA PRO A 8 12.88 23.02 1.09
C PRO A 8 11.51 22.32 0.95
N ASP A 9 10.54 22.60 1.82
CA ASP A 9 9.21 21.99 1.71
C ASP A 9 8.42 22.51 0.51
N VAL A 10 8.63 23.78 0.13
CA VAL A 10 8.04 24.37 -1.08
C VAL A 10 8.66 23.69 -2.31
N ARG A 11 9.99 23.54 -2.34
CA ARG A 11 10.69 22.85 -3.43
C ARG A 11 10.30 21.38 -3.55
N ARG A 12 10.06 20.70 -2.43
CA ARG A 12 9.53 19.33 -2.40
C ARG A 12 8.15 19.24 -3.05
N ARG A 13 7.25 20.17 -2.75
CA ARG A 13 5.93 20.22 -3.42
C ARG A 13 6.07 20.42 -4.92
N VAL A 14 7.04 21.23 -5.36
CA VAL A 14 7.35 21.40 -6.79
C VAL A 14 7.80 20.08 -7.41
N VAL A 15 8.73 19.34 -6.79
CA VAL A 15 9.14 18.00 -7.28
C VAL A 15 7.95 17.06 -7.40
N TYR A 16 7.09 17.01 -6.38
CA TYR A 16 5.88 16.18 -6.42
C TYR A 16 4.92 16.59 -7.56
N SER A 17 4.69 17.89 -7.76
CA SER A 17 3.87 18.38 -8.87
C SER A 17 4.47 18.05 -10.23
N LEU A 18 5.78 18.18 -10.40
CA LEU A 18 6.48 17.86 -11.65
C LEU A 18 6.44 16.36 -11.95
N GLU A 19 6.57 15.51 -10.92
CA GLU A 19 6.35 14.07 -11.05
C GLU A 19 4.96 13.77 -11.61
N LYS A 20 3.93 14.42 -11.05
CA LYS A 20 2.54 14.24 -11.51
C LYS A 20 2.28 14.75 -12.91
N MET A 21 3.03 15.76 -13.37
CA MET A 21 2.95 16.23 -14.75
C MET A 21 3.51 15.21 -15.75
N GLY A 22 4.37 14.28 -15.33
CA GLY A 22 4.96 13.28 -16.22
C GLY A 22 6.10 13.85 -17.08
N LYS A 23 6.19 13.43 -18.35
CA LYS A 23 7.27 13.85 -19.28
C LYS A 23 7.52 15.37 -19.33
N PRO A 24 6.49 16.25 -19.36
CA PRO A 24 6.68 17.70 -19.32
C PRO A 24 7.46 18.20 -18.09
N GLY A 25 7.43 17.49 -16.96
CA GLY A 25 8.16 17.85 -15.74
C GLY A 25 9.64 17.47 -15.73
N LEU A 26 10.08 16.60 -16.65
CA LEU A 26 11.45 16.05 -16.67
C LEU A 26 12.56 17.10 -16.77
N PRO A 27 12.47 18.16 -17.60
CA PRO A 27 13.56 19.13 -17.71
C PRO A 27 13.89 19.81 -16.38
N LEU A 28 12.86 20.22 -15.64
CA LEU A 28 13.04 20.90 -14.35
C LEU A 28 13.42 19.93 -13.23
N LEU A 29 12.93 18.69 -13.27
CA LEU A 29 13.39 17.64 -12.35
C LEU A 29 14.88 17.32 -12.54
N LYS A 30 15.37 17.26 -13.79
CA LYS A 30 16.80 17.05 -14.10
C LYS A 30 17.65 18.19 -13.54
N GLU A 31 17.20 19.43 -13.72
CA GLU A 31 17.86 20.60 -13.14
C GLU A 31 17.95 20.51 -11.61
N LEU A 32 16.85 20.16 -10.93
CA LEU A 32 16.83 20.00 -9.47
C LEU A 32 17.72 18.84 -8.99
N ALA A 33 17.72 17.71 -9.71
CA ALA A 33 18.54 16.55 -9.39
C ALA A 33 20.05 16.86 -9.48
N GLU A 34 20.46 17.74 -10.39
CA GLU A 34 21.85 18.12 -10.61
C GLU A 34 22.29 19.27 -9.70
N ARG A 35 21.44 20.28 -9.49
CA ARG A 35 21.87 21.61 -9.01
C ARG A 35 21.29 22.04 -7.67
N ASP A 36 20.30 21.34 -7.09
CA ASP A 36 19.77 21.76 -5.80
C ASP A 36 20.84 21.63 -4.70
N GLY A 37 21.00 22.69 -3.89
CA GLY A 37 21.97 22.71 -2.80
C GLY A 37 21.68 21.67 -1.71
N ASN A 38 20.43 21.23 -1.57
CA ASN A 38 20.02 20.21 -0.60
C ASN A 38 20.18 18.79 -1.20
N PRO A 39 21.03 17.93 -0.62
CA PRO A 39 21.21 16.55 -1.10
C PRO A 39 19.95 15.70 -1.08
N ASN A 40 19.03 15.93 -0.14
CA ASN A 40 17.76 15.21 -0.09
C ASN A 40 16.85 15.61 -1.27
N MET A 41 16.85 16.90 -1.65
CA MET A 41 16.10 17.35 -2.83
C MET A 41 16.65 16.76 -4.11
N ARG A 42 17.97 16.66 -4.25
CA ARG A 42 18.59 16.00 -5.41
C ARG A 42 18.16 14.54 -5.54
N ARG A 43 18.11 13.81 -4.41
CA ARG A 43 17.62 12.41 -4.39
C ARG A 43 16.14 12.32 -4.73
N GLU A 44 15.30 13.16 -4.14
CA GLU A 44 13.85 13.18 -4.42
C GLU A 44 13.59 13.47 -5.91
N ALA A 45 14.28 14.45 -6.49
CA ALA A 45 14.16 14.76 -7.92
C ALA A 45 14.66 13.61 -8.81
N ALA A 46 15.80 13.00 -8.49
CA ALA A 46 16.32 11.83 -9.21
C ALA A 46 15.35 10.64 -9.16
N PHE A 47 14.73 10.41 -8.01
CA PHE A 47 13.71 9.37 -7.83
C PHE A 47 12.48 9.63 -8.70
N SER A 48 11.97 10.87 -8.72
CA SER A 48 10.83 11.25 -9.57
C SER A 48 11.16 11.12 -11.07
N ILE A 49 12.39 11.42 -11.51
CA ILE A 49 12.84 11.19 -12.91
C ILE A 49 12.75 9.70 -13.25
N THR A 50 13.36 8.84 -12.43
CA THR A 50 13.32 7.39 -12.64
C THR A 50 11.88 6.89 -12.71
N LYS A 51 11.00 7.41 -11.86
CA LYS A 51 9.58 7.04 -11.85
C LYS A 51 8.87 7.43 -13.15
N ILE A 52 9.00 8.68 -13.61
CA ILE A 52 8.40 9.14 -14.89
C ILE A 52 8.94 8.33 -16.07
N GLU A 53 10.26 8.12 -16.13
CA GLU A 53 10.90 7.39 -17.23
C GLU A 53 10.47 5.91 -17.24
N THR A 54 10.30 5.29 -16.07
CA THR A 54 9.85 3.91 -15.98
C THR A 54 8.35 3.75 -16.21
N GLU A 55 7.52 4.71 -15.77
CA GLU A 55 6.08 4.76 -16.08
C GLU A 55 5.85 4.96 -17.59
N THR A 56 6.64 5.84 -18.22
CA THR A 56 6.67 6.00 -19.67
C THR A 56 7.01 4.67 -20.36
N ARG A 57 8.04 3.96 -19.89
CA ARG A 57 8.47 2.68 -20.48
C ARG A 57 7.39 1.61 -20.40
N VAL A 58 6.54 1.65 -19.37
CA VAL A 58 5.41 0.72 -19.19
C VAL A 58 4.24 1.09 -20.10
N GLN A 59 3.96 2.39 -20.29
CA GLN A 59 3.00 2.84 -21.29
C GLN A 59 3.43 2.44 -22.72
N THR A 60 4.74 2.34 -22.98
CA THR A 60 5.28 1.92 -24.29
C THR A 60 5.53 0.42 -24.43
N ARG A 61 5.33 -0.40 -23.38
CA ARG A 61 5.18 -1.84 -23.61
C ARG A 61 3.81 -2.01 -24.22
N ASP A 62 3.78 -2.28 -25.52
CA ASP A 62 2.69 -3.00 -26.16
C ASP A 62 2.44 -4.24 -25.29
N ILE A 63 1.45 -4.18 -24.40
CA ILE A 63 1.21 -5.21 -23.37
C ILE A 63 0.67 -6.49 -24.04
N GLY A 64 0.56 -6.53 -25.38
CA GLY A 64 -0.05 -7.60 -26.16
C GLY A 64 -1.55 -7.76 -25.92
N ILE A 65 -2.10 -7.05 -24.93
CA ILE A 65 -3.50 -7.01 -24.57
C ILE A 65 -4.07 -5.75 -25.23
N GLY A 66 -5.07 -5.93 -26.10
CA GLY A 66 -5.75 -4.80 -26.72
C GLY A 66 -6.36 -3.88 -25.67
N HIS A 67 -6.33 -2.57 -25.90
CA HIS A 67 -6.84 -1.54 -24.97
C HIS A 67 -8.26 -1.83 -24.44
N GLN A 68 -9.13 -2.36 -25.30
CA GLN A 68 -10.49 -2.79 -24.92
C GLN A 68 -10.48 -3.99 -23.97
N GLN A 69 -9.59 -4.95 -24.18
CA GLN A 69 -9.44 -6.11 -23.30
C GLN A 69 -8.94 -5.68 -21.92
N LEU A 70 -7.99 -4.74 -21.86
CA LEU A 70 -7.54 -4.16 -20.58
C LEU A 70 -8.71 -3.52 -19.82
N ILE A 71 -9.52 -2.70 -20.49
CA ILE A 71 -10.70 -2.06 -19.87
C ILE A 71 -11.69 -3.13 -19.38
N HIS A 72 -11.96 -4.14 -20.20
CA HIS A 72 -12.83 -5.26 -19.82
C HIS A 72 -12.31 -5.99 -18.58
N ASP A 73 -11.02 -6.31 -18.52
CA ASP A 73 -10.41 -7.02 -17.40
C ASP A 73 -10.43 -6.18 -16.12
N LEU A 74 -10.18 -4.88 -16.23
CA LEU A 74 -10.29 -3.95 -15.10
C LEU A 74 -11.72 -3.85 -14.58
N ILE A 75 -12.74 -3.94 -15.43
CA ILE A 75 -14.15 -3.91 -15.02
C ILE A 75 -14.58 -5.24 -14.37
N THR A 76 -14.20 -6.36 -14.97
CA THR A 76 -14.72 -7.69 -14.62
C THR A 76 -13.92 -8.40 -13.53
N SER A 77 -12.69 -7.94 -13.25
CA SER A 77 -11.89 -8.49 -12.18
C SER A 77 -12.58 -8.35 -10.82
N GLN A 78 -12.69 -9.48 -10.12
CA GLN A 78 -13.13 -9.56 -8.73
C GLN A 78 -12.04 -9.11 -7.74
N GLU A 79 -10.82 -8.88 -8.25
CA GLU A 79 -9.70 -8.34 -7.49
C GLU A 79 -9.71 -6.81 -7.54
N PRO A 80 -9.10 -6.12 -6.55
CA PRO A 80 -8.92 -4.67 -6.60
C PRO A 80 -8.38 -4.18 -7.95
N ALA A 81 -8.86 -3.03 -8.45
CA ALA A 81 -8.49 -2.51 -9.79
C ALA A 81 -6.99 -2.26 -9.97
N LEU A 82 -6.28 -2.13 -8.85
CA LEU A 82 -4.85 -1.96 -8.82
C LEU A 82 -4.08 -3.24 -8.50
N LEU A 83 -4.74 -4.37 -8.18
CA LEU A 83 -4.07 -5.66 -8.09
C LEU A 83 -3.52 -5.97 -9.49
N ASN A 84 -2.25 -5.70 -9.70
CA ASN A 84 -1.67 -5.72 -11.03
C ASN A 84 -1.40 -7.17 -11.44
N PRO A 85 -2.11 -7.73 -12.44
CA PRO A 85 -1.82 -9.07 -12.94
C PRO A 85 -0.40 -9.16 -13.55
N LEU A 86 0.20 -8.03 -13.96
CA LEU A 86 1.50 -7.96 -14.64
C LEU A 86 2.73 -8.01 -13.71
N THR A 87 2.51 -8.05 -12.40
CA THR A 87 3.60 -8.08 -11.40
C THR A 87 3.38 -9.17 -10.35
N LYS A 88 2.40 -10.05 -10.58
CA LYS A 88 2.26 -11.33 -9.88
C LYS A 88 3.56 -12.12 -9.95
N GLU A 89 4.26 -12.09 -11.08
CA GLU A 89 5.56 -12.75 -11.31
C GLU A 89 6.74 -12.10 -10.54
N VAL A 90 6.67 -10.80 -10.23
CA VAL A 90 7.70 -10.09 -9.44
C VAL A 90 7.57 -10.39 -7.95
N ILE A 91 6.37 -10.76 -7.51
CA ILE A 91 6.03 -11.08 -6.13
C ILE A 91 6.08 -12.59 -5.89
N TYR A 92 5.71 -13.37 -6.90
CA TYR A 92 5.64 -14.80 -6.89
C TYR A 92 6.43 -15.31 -8.10
N ASP A 93 7.69 -15.65 -7.89
CA ASP A 93 8.47 -16.44 -8.84
C ASP A 93 8.05 -17.91 -8.67
N PRO A 94 7.26 -18.49 -9.59
CA PRO A 94 6.81 -19.87 -9.48
C PRO A 94 7.96 -20.88 -9.61
N GLU A 95 9.11 -20.46 -10.19
CA GLU A 95 10.29 -21.30 -10.39
C GLU A 95 11.35 -21.14 -9.29
N ARG A 96 11.17 -20.19 -8.36
CA ARG A 96 12.09 -19.91 -7.23
C ARG A 96 13.53 -19.57 -7.65
N GLN A 97 13.74 -18.94 -8.81
CA GLN A 97 15.08 -18.55 -9.27
C GLN A 97 15.61 -17.32 -8.51
N GLU A 98 14.74 -16.42 -8.03
CA GLU A 98 15.09 -15.35 -7.08
C GLU A 98 14.26 -15.44 -5.78
N GLU A 99 14.87 -15.14 -4.63
CA GLU A 99 14.13 -15.03 -3.36
C GLU A 99 13.04 -13.95 -3.49
N SER A 100 11.77 -14.38 -3.45
CA SER A 100 10.62 -13.48 -3.46
C SER A 100 10.83 -12.35 -2.44
N PRO A 101 10.66 -11.07 -2.83
CA PRO A 101 10.75 -9.96 -1.90
C PRO A 101 9.81 -10.12 -0.68
N LEU A 102 8.70 -10.85 -0.83
CA LEU A 102 7.78 -11.12 0.28
C LEU A 102 8.36 -12.05 1.34
N LEU A 103 9.23 -12.99 0.96
CA LEU A 103 9.89 -13.89 1.92
C LEU A 103 10.80 -13.09 2.84
N LYS A 104 11.55 -12.13 2.31
CA LYS A 104 12.40 -11.23 3.10
C LYS A 104 11.59 -10.41 4.11
N LEU A 105 10.41 -9.92 3.72
CA LEU A 105 9.51 -9.24 4.66
C LEU A 105 8.97 -10.20 5.73
N SER A 106 8.63 -11.44 5.34
CA SER A 106 8.23 -12.47 6.30
C SER A 106 9.33 -12.73 7.33
N ASP A 107 10.58 -12.87 6.89
CA ASP A 107 11.73 -13.11 7.77
C ASP A 107 12.00 -11.93 8.71
N VAL A 108 11.88 -10.70 8.20
CA VAL A 108 11.98 -9.48 9.03
C VAL A 108 10.96 -9.54 10.17
N ILE A 109 9.71 -9.90 9.89
CA ILE A 109 8.65 -9.93 10.89
C ILE A 109 8.78 -11.10 11.85
N GLU A 110 9.11 -12.29 11.37
CA GLU A 110 9.34 -13.44 12.26
C GLU A 110 10.53 -13.22 13.19
N ASN A 111 11.59 -12.55 12.73
CA ASN A 111 12.70 -12.17 13.60
C ASN A 111 12.30 -11.10 14.62
N LEU A 112 11.56 -10.07 14.20
CA LEU A 112 11.11 -9.02 15.10
C LEU A 112 10.18 -9.58 16.19
N ARG A 113 9.29 -10.51 15.85
CA ARG A 113 8.37 -11.14 16.81
C ARG A 113 9.04 -11.98 17.89
N LYS A 114 10.27 -12.48 17.66
CA LYS A 114 11.06 -13.17 18.71
C LYS A 114 11.42 -12.23 19.86
N ASP A 115 11.74 -10.98 19.54
CA ASP A 115 12.11 -9.95 20.51
C ASP A 115 10.89 -9.17 21.05
N TYR A 116 9.78 -9.24 20.31
CA TYR A 116 8.54 -8.51 20.57
C TYR A 116 7.33 -9.44 20.43
N PRO A 117 7.05 -10.31 21.42
CA PRO A 117 5.90 -11.21 21.40
C PRO A 117 4.56 -10.47 21.33
N GLU A 118 4.52 -9.20 21.75
CA GLU A 118 3.36 -8.32 21.63
C GLU A 118 3.07 -7.86 20.18
N LEU A 119 3.97 -8.10 19.23
CA LEU A 119 3.75 -7.82 17.82
C LEU A 119 2.96 -8.98 17.18
N VAL A 120 1.72 -8.71 16.76
CA VAL A 120 0.91 -9.65 15.99
C VAL A 120 1.49 -9.80 14.58
N GLY A 121 1.84 -8.69 13.95
CA GLY A 121 2.46 -8.73 12.63
C GLY A 121 2.50 -7.38 11.90
N LEU A 122 2.84 -7.47 10.62
CA LEU A 122 2.89 -6.37 9.66
C LEU A 122 1.74 -6.50 8.67
N VAL A 123 1.10 -5.38 8.40
CA VAL A 123 0.25 -5.22 7.24
C VAL A 123 0.98 -4.31 6.25
N VAL A 124 1.18 -4.84 5.05
CA VAL A 124 1.68 -4.09 3.91
C VAL A 124 0.50 -3.52 3.13
N LEU A 125 0.61 -2.26 2.78
CA LEU A 125 -0.41 -1.49 2.06
C LEU A 125 0.13 -1.02 0.70
N GLY A 126 -0.68 -0.21 0.03
CA GLY A 126 -0.21 0.59 -1.09
C GLY A 126 0.30 -0.22 -2.27
N SER A 127 1.45 0.17 -2.79
CA SER A 127 1.94 -0.38 -4.06
C SER A 127 2.26 -1.86 -4.03
N LEU A 128 2.77 -2.35 -2.89
CA LEU A 128 3.16 -3.74 -2.73
C LEU A 128 1.96 -4.64 -2.49
N SER A 129 0.98 -4.20 -1.69
CA SER A 129 -0.24 -4.98 -1.49
C SER A 129 -1.12 -5.08 -2.73
N LYS A 130 -1.10 -4.04 -3.56
CA LYS A 130 -1.73 -4.00 -4.88
C LYS A 130 -0.86 -4.65 -5.96
N GLY A 131 0.28 -5.18 -5.58
CA GLY A 131 1.05 -6.04 -6.43
C GLY A 131 1.88 -5.34 -7.49
N TYR A 132 1.95 -4.01 -7.60
CA TYR A 132 2.72 -3.28 -8.63
C TYR A 132 4.01 -2.62 -8.12
N TRP A 133 4.45 -3.00 -6.92
CA TRP A 133 5.67 -2.49 -6.31
C TRP A 133 6.92 -2.87 -7.10
N ARG A 134 7.98 -2.08 -6.93
CA ARG A 134 9.27 -2.27 -7.58
C ARG A 134 10.40 -2.05 -6.58
N PRO A 135 11.57 -2.69 -6.76
CA PRO A 135 12.75 -2.39 -5.96
C PRO A 135 13.04 -0.89 -5.92
N GLY A 136 13.26 -0.36 -4.72
CA GLY A 136 13.50 1.07 -4.49
C GLY A 136 12.24 1.90 -4.23
N ASN A 137 11.03 1.40 -4.51
CA ASN A 137 9.81 2.05 -4.07
C ASN A 137 9.66 1.97 -2.55
N ASP A 138 8.98 2.96 -2.00
CA ASP A 138 8.60 2.97 -0.60
C ASP A 138 7.63 1.83 -0.24
N LEU A 139 7.73 1.40 1.02
CA LEU A 139 6.82 0.45 1.64
C LEU A 139 5.78 1.24 2.43
N ASP A 140 4.51 1.12 2.05
CA ASP A 140 3.36 1.58 2.84
C ASP A 140 3.02 0.47 3.84
N TRP A 141 2.89 0.80 5.13
CA TRP A 141 2.87 -0.21 6.19
C TRP A 141 2.08 0.19 7.44
N GLY A 142 1.69 -0.81 8.22
CA GLY A 142 1.20 -0.67 9.59
C GLY A 142 1.54 -1.91 10.41
N LEU A 143 1.98 -1.73 11.66
CA LEU A 143 2.17 -2.84 12.60
C LEU A 143 0.90 -3.06 13.41
N VAL A 144 0.57 -4.32 13.68
CA VAL A 144 -0.54 -4.71 14.54
C VAL A 144 0.04 -5.26 15.84
N PHE A 145 -0.35 -4.67 16.95
CA PHE A 145 0.07 -5.07 18.29
C PHE A 145 -1.08 -5.70 19.05
N ASP A 146 -0.72 -6.67 19.87
CA ASP A 146 -1.64 -7.30 20.80
C ASP A 146 -2.08 -6.28 21.86
N GLY A 147 -3.36 -6.32 22.21
CA GLY A 147 -3.99 -5.47 23.19
C GLY A 147 -4.03 -6.04 24.61
N GLU A 148 -3.76 -7.34 24.79
CA GLU A 148 -3.93 -8.03 26.08
C GLU A 148 -2.99 -7.52 27.18
N ASN A 149 -1.86 -6.92 26.80
CA ASN A 149 -0.97 -6.20 27.70
C ASN A 149 -0.86 -4.73 27.28
N PRO A 150 -1.01 -3.75 28.19
CA PRO A 150 -0.83 -2.36 27.85
C PRO A 150 0.63 -2.09 27.44
N ILE A 151 0.87 -2.08 26.13
CA ILE A 151 2.15 -1.68 25.57
C ILE A 151 2.33 -0.17 25.74
N SER A 152 3.49 0.25 26.27
CA SER A 152 3.81 1.65 26.41
C SER A 152 4.03 2.29 25.03
N ALA A 153 3.73 3.59 24.91
CA ALA A 153 4.00 4.33 23.67
C ALA A 153 5.50 4.29 23.29
N SER A 154 6.39 4.39 24.29
CA SER A 154 7.84 4.28 24.07
C SER A 154 8.26 2.90 23.52
N ARG A 155 7.61 1.83 23.96
CA ARG A 155 7.86 0.47 23.47
C ARG A 155 7.38 0.32 22.02
N VAL A 156 6.17 0.82 21.69
CA VAL A 156 5.67 0.86 20.30
C VAL A 156 6.65 1.59 19.38
N GLU A 157 7.12 2.77 19.77
CA GLU A 157 8.06 3.56 18.96
C GLU A 157 9.42 2.88 18.79
N LYS A 158 9.88 2.14 19.80
CA LYS A 158 11.07 1.29 19.67
C LYS A 158 10.86 0.21 18.62
N ILE A 159 9.73 -0.51 18.65
CA ILE A 159 9.44 -1.59 17.70
C ILE A 159 9.33 -1.03 16.28
N LYS A 160 8.66 0.11 16.10
CA LYS A 160 8.61 0.81 14.81
C LYS A 160 10.00 1.17 14.30
N SER A 161 10.87 1.66 15.18
CA SER A 161 12.24 2.02 14.82
C SER A 161 13.06 0.80 14.39
N ASP A 162 12.94 -0.32 15.11
CA ASP A 162 13.62 -1.57 14.78
C ASP A 162 13.08 -2.17 13.47
N PHE A 163 11.76 -2.16 13.27
CA PHE A 163 11.14 -2.53 12.00
C PHE A 163 11.68 -1.69 10.84
N LYS A 164 11.67 -0.35 10.97
CA LYS A 164 12.15 0.55 9.91
C LYS A 164 13.61 0.29 9.56
N ARG A 165 14.44 -0.08 10.53
CA ARG A 165 15.84 -0.44 10.30
C ARG A 165 15.93 -1.77 9.52
N LEU A 166 15.30 -2.83 10.01
CA LEU A 166 15.31 -4.15 9.38
C LEU A 166 14.70 -4.14 7.97
N ALA A 167 13.61 -3.41 7.77
CA ALA A 167 12.98 -3.25 6.45
C ALA A 167 13.94 -2.60 5.45
N ARG A 168 14.69 -1.56 5.85
CA ARG A 168 15.72 -0.94 4.99
C ARG A 168 16.86 -1.90 4.66
N GLU A 169 17.32 -2.66 5.64
CA GLU A 169 18.34 -3.71 5.44
C GLU A 169 17.85 -4.77 4.44
N ALA A 170 16.55 -5.07 4.44
CA ALA A 170 15.88 -5.96 3.49
C ALA A 170 15.49 -5.28 2.15
N ALA A 171 15.98 -4.07 1.86
CA ALA A 171 15.69 -3.29 0.65
C ALA A 171 14.22 -2.82 0.49
N PHE A 172 13.50 -2.69 1.59
CA PHE A 172 12.16 -2.09 1.67
C PHE A 172 12.21 -0.77 2.43
N PRO A 173 12.51 0.37 1.77
CA PRO A 173 12.53 1.66 2.45
C PRO A 173 11.11 2.02 2.91
N PRO A 174 10.84 2.17 4.22
CA PRO A 174 9.50 2.54 4.68
C PRO A 174 9.13 3.96 4.23
N CYS A 175 7.86 4.16 3.86
CA CYS A 175 7.32 5.47 3.49
C CYS A 175 7.46 6.46 4.67
N LEU A 176 7.90 7.68 4.36
CA LEU A 176 8.10 8.74 5.36
C LEU A 176 6.74 9.35 5.73
N GLY A 177 6.31 9.18 6.98
CA GLY A 177 5.09 9.80 7.53
C GLY A 177 3.94 8.82 7.84
N GLU A 178 4.08 7.52 7.53
CA GLU A 178 3.05 6.50 7.80
C GLU A 178 3.08 5.92 9.23
N ASP A 179 3.82 6.51 10.15
CA ASP A 179 3.93 6.04 11.55
C ASP A 179 2.57 5.99 12.29
N HIS A 180 1.56 6.69 11.76
CA HIS A 180 0.20 6.76 12.29
C HIS A 180 -0.66 5.53 11.96
N ARG A 181 -0.17 4.61 11.12
CA ARG A 181 -0.92 3.43 10.65
C ARG A 181 -0.70 2.18 11.51
N SER A 182 -0.02 2.26 12.64
CA SER A 182 0.10 1.09 13.53
C SER A 182 -1.07 1.04 14.51
N LEU A 183 -1.61 -0.17 14.72
CA LEU A 183 -2.78 -0.42 15.56
C LEU A 183 -2.38 -1.19 16.82
N VAL A 184 -2.90 -0.78 17.97
CA VAL A 184 -2.94 -1.61 19.18
C VAL A 184 -4.36 -2.14 19.34
N ALA A 185 -4.54 -3.47 19.33
CA ALA A 185 -5.85 -4.10 19.28
C ALA A 185 -6.79 -3.73 20.44
N SER A 186 -6.26 -3.35 21.62
CA SER A 186 -7.08 -2.89 22.75
C SER A 186 -7.45 -1.41 22.70
N LYS A 187 -6.85 -0.62 21.80
CA LYS A 187 -7.00 0.84 21.72
C LYS A 187 -7.62 1.31 20.42
N ILE A 188 -8.34 0.44 19.72
CA ILE A 188 -8.94 0.73 18.43
C ILE A 188 -9.88 1.93 18.60
N PRO A 189 -9.52 3.11 18.05
CA PRO A 189 -10.36 4.28 18.20
C PRO A 189 -11.68 4.00 17.48
N ARG A 190 -12.80 4.23 18.18
CA ARG A 190 -14.13 3.90 17.68
C ARG A 190 -14.49 4.57 16.34
N ASP A 191 -13.77 5.61 15.94
CA ASP A 191 -14.03 6.42 14.75
C ASP A 191 -12.79 6.66 13.87
N ASP A 192 -11.71 5.87 14.04
CA ASP A 192 -10.54 5.92 13.15
C ASP A 192 -10.63 4.84 12.05
N TYR A 193 -11.38 5.17 11.00
CA TYR A 193 -11.63 4.27 9.87
C TYR A 193 -10.38 4.00 9.02
N VAL A 194 -9.39 4.89 9.05
CA VAL A 194 -8.14 4.72 8.31
C VAL A 194 -7.26 3.67 8.97
N THR A 195 -7.18 3.68 10.30
CA THR A 195 -6.42 2.64 11.02
C THR A 195 -7.15 1.30 10.98
N LEU A 196 -8.49 1.29 10.93
CA LEU A 196 -9.27 0.06 10.77
C LEU A 196 -9.13 -0.59 9.40
N GLU A 197 -8.90 0.19 8.35
CA GLU A 197 -8.63 -0.34 7.01
C GLU A 197 -7.49 -1.36 7.05
N ILE A 198 -6.44 -1.08 7.81
CA ILE A 198 -5.22 -1.89 7.90
C ILE A 198 -5.52 -3.31 8.34
N VAL A 199 -6.57 -3.50 9.15
CA VAL A 199 -6.92 -4.83 9.63
C VAL A 199 -7.63 -5.65 8.55
N PHE A 200 -8.37 -5.00 7.66
CA PHE A 200 -9.19 -5.66 6.64
C PHE A 200 -8.62 -5.54 5.23
N ASN A 201 -7.61 -4.69 5.04
CA ASN A 201 -6.98 -4.39 3.78
C ASN A 201 -5.46 -4.51 3.90
N GLY A 202 -4.85 -5.25 2.97
CA GLY A 202 -3.40 -5.35 2.86
C GLY A 202 -2.88 -6.79 2.92
N LEU A 203 -1.59 -6.93 2.64
CA LEU A 203 -0.90 -8.21 2.74
C LEU A 203 -0.34 -8.36 4.16
N PHE A 204 -0.84 -9.35 4.89
CA PHE A 204 -0.45 -9.59 6.28
C PHE A 204 0.68 -10.62 6.41
N PHE A 205 1.67 -10.29 7.24
CA PHE A 205 2.80 -11.12 7.65
C PHE A 205 2.85 -11.20 9.18
N GLY A 206 2.90 -12.41 9.75
CA GLY A 206 2.94 -12.63 11.19
C GLY A 206 1.91 -13.67 11.66
N ASP A 207 1.40 -13.48 12.88
CA ASP A 207 0.46 -14.42 13.52
C ASP A 207 -0.94 -14.33 12.91
N ARG A 208 -1.24 -15.23 11.96
CA ARG A 208 -2.55 -15.26 11.30
C ARG A 208 -3.68 -15.59 12.27
N LYS A 209 -3.43 -16.45 13.25
CA LYS A 209 -4.46 -16.84 14.23
C LYS A 209 -4.83 -15.62 15.07
N ARG A 210 -3.82 -14.92 15.60
CA ARG A 210 -4.06 -13.71 16.40
C ARG A 210 -4.68 -12.59 15.57
N MET A 211 -4.30 -12.43 14.30
CA MET A 211 -4.92 -11.46 13.40
C MET A 211 -6.42 -11.71 13.21
N VAL A 212 -6.83 -12.97 13.06
CA VAL A 212 -8.25 -13.37 12.97
C VAL A 212 -9.00 -13.03 14.26
N GLU A 213 -8.37 -13.22 15.43
CA GLU A 213 -8.95 -12.83 16.72
C GLU A 213 -9.17 -11.31 16.80
N VAL A 214 -8.16 -10.51 16.42
CA VAL A 214 -8.26 -9.03 16.35
C VAL A 214 -9.39 -8.60 15.42
N GLN A 215 -9.47 -9.18 14.22
CA GLN A 215 -10.54 -8.90 13.27
C GLN A 215 -11.92 -9.27 13.86
N THR A 216 -12.03 -10.43 14.51
CA THR A 216 -13.27 -10.90 15.13
C THR A 216 -13.73 -9.97 16.25
N GLU A 217 -12.81 -9.49 17.08
CA GLU A 217 -13.08 -8.51 18.13
C GLU A 217 -13.63 -7.21 17.53
N ILE A 218 -12.99 -6.67 16.49
CA ILE A 218 -13.46 -5.46 15.80
C ILE A 218 -14.85 -5.67 15.23
N LEU A 219 -15.05 -6.76 14.46
CA LEU A 219 -16.33 -7.02 13.80
C LEU A 219 -17.46 -7.24 14.80
N SER A 220 -17.17 -7.79 15.98
CA SER A 220 -18.15 -7.96 17.07
C SER A 220 -18.59 -6.62 17.68
N ASN A 221 -17.74 -5.60 17.62
CA ASN A 221 -17.94 -4.30 18.26
C ASN A 221 -18.40 -3.17 17.31
N ILE A 222 -18.60 -3.46 16.02
CA ILE A 222 -19.12 -2.50 15.04
C ILE A 222 -20.51 -2.87 14.53
N ASN A 223 -21.24 -1.86 14.06
CA ASN A 223 -22.54 -2.03 13.39
C ASN A 223 -22.41 -1.85 11.86
N GLN A 224 -23.49 -2.13 11.13
CA GLN A 224 -23.50 -2.05 9.66
C GLN A 224 -23.11 -0.66 9.12
N ASN A 225 -23.50 0.42 9.80
CA ASN A 225 -23.15 1.78 9.35
C ASN A 225 -21.65 2.05 9.47
N ARG A 226 -21.01 1.57 10.53
CA ARG A 226 -19.56 1.65 10.70
C ARG A 226 -18.84 0.77 9.69
N TRP A 227 -19.33 -0.45 9.45
CA TRP A 227 -18.77 -1.32 8.43
C TRP A 227 -18.82 -0.68 7.03
N ARG A 228 -19.93 -0.02 6.67
CA ARG A 228 -20.01 0.73 5.40
C ARG A 228 -18.93 1.80 5.28
N ARG A 229 -18.62 2.55 6.35
CA ARG A 229 -17.52 3.53 6.32
C ARG A 229 -16.17 2.88 6.08
N ILE A 230 -15.92 1.70 6.68
CA ILE A 230 -14.70 0.93 6.43
C ILE A 230 -14.68 0.46 4.96
N GLN A 231 -15.79 -0.05 4.44
CA GLN A 231 -15.91 -0.43 3.03
C GLN A 231 -15.65 0.75 2.08
N ASP A 232 -16.15 1.94 2.40
CA ASP A 232 -15.93 3.15 1.59
C ASP A 232 -14.44 3.53 1.53
N VAL A 233 -13.75 3.52 2.68
CA VAL A 233 -12.30 3.74 2.74
C VAL A 233 -11.57 2.68 1.93
N TRP A 234 -11.94 1.41 2.14
CA TRP A 234 -11.34 0.26 1.48
C TRP A 234 -11.48 0.32 -0.05
N ILE A 235 -12.68 0.60 -0.56
CA ILE A 235 -12.97 0.77 -2.00
C ILE A 235 -12.11 1.89 -2.60
N ASN A 236 -12.05 3.04 -1.94
CA ASN A 236 -11.33 4.21 -2.44
C ASN A 236 -9.82 3.98 -2.48
N ASN A 237 -9.28 3.31 -1.47
CA ASN A 237 -7.85 3.04 -1.41
C ASN A 237 -7.42 1.92 -2.33
N LEU A 238 -8.21 0.84 -2.45
CA LEU A 238 -7.92 -0.26 -3.37
C LEU A 238 -7.92 0.16 -4.83
N ASN A 239 -8.91 0.98 -5.22
CA ASN A 239 -9.16 1.25 -6.63
C ASN A 239 -8.65 2.60 -7.09
N ASN A 240 -7.73 3.27 -6.38
CA ASN A 240 -7.28 4.64 -6.66
C ASN A 240 -7.19 4.95 -8.18
N TYR A 241 -8.30 5.47 -8.71
CA TYR A 241 -8.56 5.51 -10.15
C TYR A 241 -7.69 6.59 -10.82
N ASP A 242 -7.35 7.64 -10.08
CA ASP A 242 -6.44 8.69 -10.52
C ASP A 242 -5.05 8.14 -10.82
N LYS A 243 -4.57 7.17 -10.02
CA LYS A 243 -3.31 6.47 -10.30
C LYS A 243 -3.43 5.52 -11.50
N MET A 244 -4.61 5.00 -11.82
CA MET A 244 -4.82 4.14 -12.98
C MET A 244 -4.66 4.90 -14.29
N VAL A 245 -5.18 6.13 -14.38
CA VAL A 245 -5.05 7.03 -15.55
C VAL A 245 -3.61 7.12 -16.02
N GLY A 246 -2.71 7.55 -15.13
CA GLY A 246 -1.30 7.75 -15.47
C GLY A 246 -0.56 6.45 -15.80
N ARG A 247 -1.06 5.30 -15.37
CA ARG A 247 -0.36 4.02 -15.52
C ARG A 247 -0.76 3.23 -16.74
N PHE A 248 -2.06 3.21 -17.01
CA PHE A 248 -2.65 2.45 -18.09
C PHE A 248 -2.94 3.32 -19.32
N GLY A 249 -2.65 4.62 -19.26
CA GLY A 249 -2.91 5.55 -20.36
C GLY A 249 -4.40 5.71 -20.65
N LEU A 250 -5.25 5.50 -19.64
CA LEU A 250 -6.70 5.60 -19.77
C LEU A 250 -7.12 7.07 -19.81
N SER A 251 -8.09 7.38 -20.66
CA SER A 251 -8.77 8.67 -20.65
C SER A 251 -9.64 8.86 -19.40
N GLU A 252 -10.02 10.10 -19.12
CA GLU A 252 -10.95 10.43 -18.04
C GLU A 252 -12.32 9.74 -18.22
N GLY A 253 -12.80 9.64 -19.46
CA GLY A 253 -14.05 8.96 -19.80
C GLY A 253 -14.00 7.47 -19.51
N GLU A 254 -12.91 6.79 -19.90
CA GLU A 254 -12.71 5.36 -19.62
C GLU A 254 -12.56 5.09 -18.13
N THR A 255 -11.84 5.96 -17.41
CA THR A 255 -11.67 5.85 -15.96
C THR A 255 -13.00 6.01 -15.24
N THR A 256 -13.84 6.95 -15.69
CA THR A 256 -15.20 7.14 -15.18
C THR A 256 -16.07 5.92 -15.44
N LEU A 257 -16.00 5.34 -16.65
CA LEU A 257 -16.70 4.12 -17.02
C LEU A 257 -16.31 2.95 -16.10
N ILE A 258 -15.00 2.70 -15.95
CA ILE A 258 -14.48 1.63 -15.09
C ILE A 258 -14.95 1.83 -13.65
N LYS A 259 -14.82 3.05 -13.11
CA LYS A 259 -15.28 3.37 -11.76
C LYS A 259 -16.76 3.07 -11.57
N ASN A 260 -17.61 3.51 -12.49
CA ASN A 260 -19.05 3.32 -12.39
C ASN A 260 -19.44 1.85 -12.51
N LEU A 261 -18.86 1.12 -13.47
CA LEU A 261 -19.17 -0.30 -13.66
C LEU A 261 -18.63 -1.16 -12.51
N ARG A 262 -17.44 -0.88 -11.98
CA ARG A 262 -16.92 -1.60 -10.82
C ARG A 262 -17.77 -1.38 -9.58
N VAL A 263 -18.29 -0.17 -9.34
CA VAL A 263 -19.21 0.08 -8.22
C VAL A 263 -20.50 -0.75 -8.34
N LEU A 264 -20.93 -1.07 -9.56
CA LEU A 264 -22.12 -1.90 -9.81
C LEU A 264 -21.82 -3.40 -9.69
N LEU A 265 -20.69 -3.85 -10.23
CA LEU A 265 -20.34 -5.27 -10.37
C LEU A 265 -19.58 -5.82 -9.18
N TRP A 266 -18.92 -4.97 -8.41
CA TRP A 266 -18.09 -5.35 -7.28
C TRP A 266 -18.58 -4.68 -6.00
N ARG A 267 -18.91 -5.52 -5.02
CA ARG A 267 -19.25 -5.06 -3.67
C ARG A 267 -18.45 -5.86 -2.68
N LEU A 268 -17.86 -5.14 -1.72
CA LEU A 268 -17.28 -5.76 -0.54
C LEU A 268 -18.37 -6.53 0.24
N PRO A 269 -18.00 -7.62 0.93
CA PRO A 269 -18.95 -8.39 1.74
C PRO A 269 -19.62 -7.49 2.77
N ASP A 270 -20.92 -7.67 3.00
CA ASP A 270 -21.60 -7.00 4.12
C ASP A 270 -21.06 -7.48 5.48
N LEU A 271 -21.49 -6.85 6.57
CA LEU A 271 -20.93 -7.13 7.89
C LEU A 271 -21.22 -8.57 8.33
N GLU A 272 -22.37 -9.12 7.98
CA GLU A 272 -22.74 -10.48 8.35
C GLU A 272 -21.92 -11.51 7.58
N THR A 273 -21.76 -11.28 6.27
CA THR A 273 -20.91 -12.07 5.38
C THR A 273 -19.47 -12.04 5.88
N MET A 274 -18.92 -10.86 6.18
CA MET A 274 -17.56 -10.71 6.71
C MET A 274 -17.38 -11.47 8.04
N ARG A 275 -18.34 -11.36 8.96
CA ARG A 275 -18.30 -12.12 10.23
C ARG A 275 -18.28 -13.63 9.98
N LYS A 276 -19.09 -14.12 9.04
CA LYS A 276 -19.12 -15.55 8.66
C LYS A 276 -17.81 -15.98 8.01
N GLU A 277 -17.25 -15.17 7.13
CA GLU A 277 -15.99 -15.48 6.44
C GLU A 277 -14.80 -15.53 7.41
N ILE A 278 -14.70 -14.59 8.35
CA ILE A 278 -13.63 -14.62 9.36
C ILE A 278 -13.81 -15.80 10.32
N ALA A 279 -15.04 -16.05 10.79
CA ALA A 279 -15.34 -17.21 11.63
C ALA A 279 -15.15 -18.55 10.91
N GLY A 280 -15.41 -18.59 9.61
CA GLY A 280 -15.22 -19.75 8.74
C GLY A 280 -13.76 -19.96 8.33
N GLY A 281 -13.02 -18.89 8.10
CA GLY A 281 -11.58 -18.89 7.83
C GLY A 281 -10.76 -19.41 9.00
N ALA A 282 -11.23 -19.18 10.24
CA ALA A 282 -10.68 -19.82 11.44
C ALA A 282 -10.77 -21.36 11.40
N LYS A 283 -11.64 -21.94 10.57
CA LYS A 283 -11.76 -23.40 10.36
C LYS A 283 -10.81 -23.92 9.28
N TYR A 284 -10.32 -23.06 8.40
CA TYR A 284 -9.33 -23.41 7.37
C TYR A 284 -7.94 -22.91 7.79
N LYS A 285 -7.31 -23.59 8.76
CA LYS A 285 -5.85 -23.87 8.84
C LYS A 285 -5.45 -24.36 10.24
N THR A 286 -5.16 -25.66 10.31
CA THR A 286 -3.85 -26.11 10.82
C THR A 286 -2.84 -25.98 9.69
#